data_AF-A0A5P3AC33-F1
#
_entry.id   AF-A0A5P3AC33-F1
#
_cell.length_a   1.000
_cell.length_b   1.000
_cell.length_c   1.000
_cell.angle_alpha   90.00
_cell.angle_beta   90.00
_cell.angle_gamma   90.00
#
_symmetry.space_group_name_H-M   'P 1'
#
loop_
_entity.id
_entity.type
_entity.pdbx_description
1 polymer ?
#
loop_
_entity_poly.entity_id
_entity_poly.type
_entity_poly.pdbx_seq_one_letter_code
_entity_poly.pdbx_strand_id
1 'polypeptide(L)' 'MMTLRRSPAGDEATAQPQYDARELIGDGQTATITLDGQIYTLRITRMGKLILTK' A
#
# COMPACT_ATOMS: atom_id res chain seq x y z
N MET A 1 38.83 -8.33 -27.17
CA MET A 1 38.05 -9.15 -26.22
C MET A 1 37.00 -8.24 -25.59
N MET A 2 35.82 -8.13 -26.20
CA MET A 2 34.72 -7.27 -25.75
C MET A 2 33.76 -8.14 -24.92
N THR A 3 33.91 -8.14 -23.61
CA THR A 3 32.96 -8.80 -22.70
C THR A 3 31.74 -7.89 -22.57
N LEU A 4 30.71 -8.20 -23.36
CA LEU A 4 29.37 -7.63 -23.23
C LEU A 4 28.85 -8.00 -21.83
N ARG A 5 28.88 -7.02 -20.93
CA ARG A 5 28.24 -7.12 -19.61
C ARG A 5 26.75 -7.25 -19.91
N ARG A 6 26.20 -8.44 -19.69
CA ARG A 6 24.78 -8.72 -19.81
C ARG A 6 24.05 -7.77 -18.86
N SER A 7 23.38 -6.76 -19.40
CA SER A 7 22.45 -5.91 -18.65
C SER A 7 21.37 -6.83 -18.07
N PRO A 8 21.04 -6.76 -16.78
CA PRO A 8 19.81 -7.38 -16.32
C PRO A 8 18.67 -6.52 -16.86
N ALA A 9 18.05 -6.97 -17.95
CA ALA A 9 16.63 -6.74 -18.12
C ALA A 9 15.95 -7.41 -16.90
N GLY A 10 15.28 -6.63 -16.08
CA GLY A 10 14.61 -7.12 -14.88
C GLY A 10 13.56 -6.13 -14.42
N ASP A 11 12.32 -6.42 -14.82
CA ASP A 11 11.08 -5.86 -14.28
C ASP A 11 10.84 -4.35 -14.48
N GLU A 12 10.29 -4.01 -15.65
CA GLU A 12 9.25 -2.97 -15.70
C GLU A 12 8.01 -3.51 -14.96
N ALA A 13 8.16 -3.73 -13.65
CA ALA A 13 7.07 -4.11 -12.78
C ALA A 13 6.05 -2.98 -12.89
N THR A 14 4.83 -3.30 -13.32
CA THR A 14 3.68 -2.42 -13.13
C THR A 14 3.53 -2.21 -11.62
N ALA A 15 4.16 -1.16 -11.10
CA ALA A 15 4.17 -0.88 -9.68
C ALA A 15 2.73 -0.66 -9.24
N GLN A 16 2.20 -1.60 -8.48
CA GLN A 16 0.88 -1.43 -7.87
C GLN A 16 0.94 -0.18 -7.00
N PRO A 17 -0.13 0.63 -6.98
CA PRO A 17 -0.17 1.81 -6.14
C PRO A 17 -0.04 1.37 -4.67
N GLN A 18 1.05 1.80 -4.05
CA GLN A 18 1.36 1.54 -2.65
C GLN A 18 1.13 2.83 -1.86
N TYR A 19 0.43 2.69 -0.73
CA TYR A 19 0.15 3.80 0.18
C TYR A 19 0.64 3.45 1.58
N ASP A 20 1.17 4.44 2.30
CA ASP A 20 1.46 4.28 3.72
C ASP A 20 0.16 4.35 4.54
N ALA A 21 -0.07 3.34 5.38
CA ALA A 21 -1.30 3.24 6.15
C ALA A 21 -1.43 4.33 7.24
N ARG A 22 -0.31 4.88 7.73
CA ARG A 22 -0.32 5.98 8.70
C ARG A 22 -0.66 7.29 7.99
N GLU A 23 -0.15 7.49 6.78
CA GLU A 23 -0.54 8.65 5.96
C GLU A 23 -2.03 8.62 5.61
N LEU A 24 -2.58 7.44 5.29
CA LEU A 24 -4.02 7.29 5.04
C LEU A 24 -4.90 7.54 6.27
N ILE A 25 -4.37 7.30 7.48
CA ILE A 25 -5.11 7.47 8.75
C ILE A 25 -4.93 8.87 9.35
N GLY A 26 -3.81 9.53 9.06
CA GLY A 26 -3.42 10.79 9.70
C GLY A 26 -3.06 10.60 11.18
N ASP A 27 -3.29 11.64 11.99
CA ASP A 27 -2.98 11.64 13.44
C ASP A 27 -3.87 10.71 14.30
N GLY A 28 -4.82 10.01 13.67
CA GLY A 28 -5.78 9.14 14.34
C GLY A 28 -5.34 7.67 14.43
N GLN A 29 -6.27 6.82 14.88
CA GLN A 29 -6.15 5.35 14.81
C GLN A 29 -7.03 4.73 13.72
N THR A 30 -7.90 5.54 13.10
CA THR A 30 -8.94 5.10 12.16
C THR A 30 -9.12 6.10 11.03
N ALA A 31 -9.36 5.61 9.82
CA ALA A 31 -9.84 6.38 8.67
C ALA A 31 -11.09 5.74 8.07
N THR A 32 -11.87 6.56 7.36
CA THR A 32 -13.04 6.11 6.62
C THR A 32 -12.73 6.01 5.13
N ILE A 33 -13.11 4.90 4.51
CA ILE A 33 -12.97 4.67 3.08
C ILE A 33 -14.36 4.46 2.50
N THR A 34 -14.72 5.24 1.48
CA THR A 34 -15.95 5.03 0.71
C THR A 34 -15.65 4.19 -0.52
N LEU A 35 -16.36 3.07 -0.67
CA LEU A 35 -16.29 2.19 -1.83
C LEU A 35 -17.72 1.84 -2.25
N ASP A 36 -18.11 2.17 -3.48
CA ASP A 36 -19.46 1.93 -4.02
C ASP A 36 -20.60 2.43 -3.11
N GLY A 37 -20.40 3.60 -2.49
CA GLY A 37 -21.36 4.20 -1.55
C GLY A 37 -21.43 3.50 -0.19
N GLN A 38 -20.62 2.46 0.04
CA GLN A 38 -20.47 1.82 1.34
C GLN A 38 -19.30 2.43 2.09
N ILE A 39 -19.49 2.60 3.39
CA ILE A 39 -18.49 3.13 4.30
C ILE A 39 -17.73 1.95 4.88
N TYR A 40 -16.41 2.02 4.84
CA TYR A 40 -15.50 1.10 5.50
C TYR A 40 -14.64 1.86 6.49
N THR A 41 -14.26 1.20 7.57
CA THR A 41 -13.32 1.70 8.57
C THR A 41 -11.98 1.00 8.42
N LEU A 42 -10.95 1.75 8.07
CA LEU A 42 -9.56 1.33 8.14
C LEU A 42 -9.03 1.64 9.55
N ARG A 43 -8.35 0.69 10.20
CA ARG A 43 -7.73 0.92 11.53
C ARG A 43 -6.39 0.20 11.68
N ILE A 44 -5.46 0.83 12.41
CA ILE A 44 -4.26 0.16 12.93
C ILE A 44 -4.58 -0.35 14.34
N THR A 45 -4.42 -1.65 14.55
CA THR A 45 -4.62 -2.27 15.87
C THR A 45 -3.47 -1.96 16.81
N ARG A 46 -3.69 -2.17 18.11
CA ARG A 46 -2.63 -2.12 19.14
C ARG A 46 -1.42 -3.02 18.84
N MET A 47 -1.62 -4.12 18.10
CA MET A 47 -0.55 -5.02 17.67
C MET A 47 0.06 -4.64 16.31
N GLY A 48 -0.24 -3.45 15.79
CA GLY A 48 0.31 -2.95 14.53
C GLY A 48 -0.29 -3.56 13.26
N LYS A 49 -1.31 -4.42 13.37
CA LYS A 49 -2.01 -4.97 12.20
C LYS A 49 -3.01 -3.96 11.64
N LEU A 50 -3.09 -3.87 10.32
CA LEU A 50 -4.10 -3.10 9.60
C LEU A 50 -5.37 -3.93 9.42
N ILE A 51 -6.54 -3.35 9.70
CA ILE A 51 -7.84 -3.99 9.52
C ILE A 51 -8.75 -3.04 8.75
N LEU A 52 -9.48 -3.58 7.76
CA LEU A 52 -10.57 -2.91 7.08
C LEU A 52 -11.87 -3.64 7.43
N THR A 53 -12.84 -2.92 8.00
CA THR A 53 -14.19 -3.44 8.26
C THR A 53 -15.22 -2.59 7.53
N LYS A 54 -16.34 -3.21 7.11
CA LYS A 54 -17.52 -2.45 6.71
C LYS A 54 -18.18 -1.82 7.94
#